data_AF-A0A8J2X4W6-F1
#
_entry.id   AF-A0A8J2X4W6-F1
#
_cell.length_a   1.000
_cell.length_b   1.000
_cell.length_c   1.000
_cell.angle_alpha   90.00
_cell.angle_beta   90.00
_cell.angle_gamma   90.00
#
_symmetry.space_group_name_H-M   'P 1'
#
loop_
_entity.id
_entity.type
_entity.pdbx_description
1 polymer ?
#
loop_
_entity_poly.entity_id
_entity_poly.type
_entity_poly.pdbx_seq_one_letter_code
_entity_poly.pdbx_strand_id
1 'polypeptide(L)'
;MAFLQTQWWQLHGQGCLTWTAGGLIINELFKRFGSKRSQEVIAGSPRFSWWNGVTHQFLVFPVLCGLCVAEHGGPLTEWLRSYGNVYYFHRMFHHAFFGYLVKDLTLPITPVLLAHHVVCLGLVLASLCGYPSDVSALFCACVTSLELGSAVFGLQSQFPKNRTLHLLLFPWMTLSNFVSASFGVWYSLHYENVGMASRIIFPVVGIGLCAARQAVENARFRNWTPSGKAD
;
A
#
# COMPACT_ATOMS: atom_id res chain seq x y z
N MET A 1 22.54 -23.37 -8.38
CA MET A 1 21.84 -22.08 -8.61
C MET A 1 20.45 -22.25 -9.18
N ALA A 2 20.26 -22.96 -10.31
CA ALA A 2 18.94 -23.11 -10.95
C ALA A 2 17.83 -23.69 -10.04
N PHE A 3 18.13 -24.74 -9.26
CA PHE A 3 17.15 -25.38 -8.36
C PHE A 3 16.62 -24.44 -7.26
N LEU A 4 17.50 -23.63 -6.66
CA LEU A 4 17.12 -22.64 -5.64
C LEU A 4 16.27 -21.51 -6.23
N GLN A 5 16.56 -21.12 -7.47
CA GLN A 5 15.78 -20.11 -8.18
C GLN A 5 14.37 -20.62 -8.51
N THR A 6 14.21 -21.90 -8.90
CA THR A 6 12.90 -22.51 -9.15
C THR A 6 12.03 -22.57 -7.90
N GLN A 7 12.59 -22.97 -6.75
CA GLN A 7 11.85 -23.00 -5.48
C GLN A 7 11.43 -21.61 -5.01
N TRP A 8 12.29 -20.60 -5.24
CA TRP A 8 11.98 -19.22 -4.93
C TRP A 8 10.78 -18.70 -5.74
N TRP A 9 10.78 -18.93 -7.06
CA TRP A 9 9.65 -18.55 -7.92
C TRP A 9 8.37 -19.28 -7.57
N GLN A 10 8.45 -20.56 -7.23
CA GLN A 10 7.28 -21.33 -6.80
C GLN A 10 6.68 -20.75 -5.52
N LEU A 11 7.51 -20.46 -4.51
CA LEU A 11 7.03 -19.92 -3.23
C LEU A 11 6.36 -18.55 -3.41
N HIS A 12 7.02 -17.60 -4.07
CA HIS A 12 6.48 -16.26 -4.24
C HIS A 12 5.32 -16.22 -5.23
N GLY A 13 5.39 -16.99 -6.31
CA GLY A 13 4.32 -17.13 -7.29
C GLY A 13 3.05 -17.71 -6.66
N GLN A 14 3.17 -18.79 -5.89
CA GLN A 14 2.03 -19.39 -5.18
C GLN A 14 1.44 -18.44 -4.14
N GLY A 15 2.28 -17.74 -3.36
CA GLY A 15 1.83 -16.76 -2.39
C GLY A 15 1.05 -15.61 -3.03
N CYS A 16 1.63 -14.97 -4.05
CA CYS A 16 0.96 -13.90 -4.80
C CYS A 16 -0.34 -14.37 -5.46
N LEU A 17 -0.35 -15.58 -6.05
CA LEU A 17 -1.54 -16.17 -6.65
C LEU A 17 -2.63 -16.42 -5.61
N THR A 18 -2.27 -16.93 -4.43
CA THR A 18 -3.21 -17.24 -3.35
C THR A 18 -3.89 -15.97 -2.84
N TRP A 19 -3.12 -14.93 -2.55
CA TRP A 19 -3.67 -13.64 -2.10
C TRP A 19 -4.49 -12.94 -3.17
N THR A 20 -4.06 -13.01 -4.43
CA THR A 20 -4.83 -12.49 -5.57
C THR A 20 -6.16 -13.22 -5.70
N ALA A 21 -6.14 -14.56 -5.72
CA ALA A 21 -7.34 -15.38 -5.83
C ALA A 21 -8.31 -15.11 -4.67
N GLY A 22 -7.82 -15.02 -3.44
CA GLY A 22 -8.63 -14.64 -2.28
C GLY A 22 -9.30 -13.28 -2.45
N GLY A 23 -8.56 -12.26 -2.89
CA GLY A 23 -9.10 -10.93 -3.18
C GLY A 23 -10.16 -10.93 -4.28
N LEU A 24 -9.94 -11.68 -5.36
CA LEU A 24 -10.90 -11.82 -6.46
C LEU A 24 -12.17 -12.56 -6.03
N ILE A 25 -12.04 -13.63 -5.24
CA ILE A 25 -13.18 -14.35 -4.67
C ILE A 25 -14.01 -13.41 -3.81
N ILE A 26 -13.39 -12.61 -2.94
CA ILE A 26 -14.08 -11.61 -2.12
C ILE A 26 -14.85 -10.62 -3.01
N ASN A 27 -14.22 -10.09 -4.07
CA ASN A 27 -14.89 -9.20 -5.01
C ASN A 27 -16.12 -9.85 -5.67
N GLU A 28 -15.99 -11.10 -6.13
CA GLU A 28 -17.10 -11.84 -6.74
C GLU A 28 -18.23 -12.16 -5.74
N LEU A 29 -17.89 -12.49 -4.50
CA LEU A 29 -18.87 -12.69 -3.44
C LEU A 29 -19.67 -11.41 -3.17
N PHE A 30 -19.00 -10.25 -3.11
CA PHE A 30 -19.71 -8.98 -2.96
C PHE A 30 -20.57 -8.64 -4.17
N LYS A 31 -20.09 -8.86 -5.41
CA LYS A 31 -20.90 -8.62 -6.62
C LYS A 31 -22.18 -9.48 -6.64
N ARG A 32 -22.10 -10.74 -6.19
CA ARG A 32 -23.22 -11.68 -6.23
C ARG A 32 -24.18 -11.55 -5.05
N PHE A 33 -23.65 -11.35 -3.85
CA PHE A 33 -24.41 -11.45 -2.59
C PHE A 33 -24.46 -10.13 -1.81
N GLY A 34 -23.72 -9.11 -2.24
CA GLY A 34 -23.69 -7.80 -1.59
C GLY A 34 -25.01 -7.06 -1.74
N SER A 35 -25.31 -6.21 -0.75
CA SER A 35 -26.47 -5.31 -0.82
C SER A 35 -26.32 -4.28 -1.95
N LYS A 36 -27.44 -3.72 -2.44
CA LYS A 36 -27.41 -2.62 -3.42
C LYS A 36 -26.49 -1.47 -2.98
N ARG A 37 -26.53 -1.12 -1.69
CA ARG A 37 -25.66 -0.10 -1.08
C ARG A 37 -24.17 -0.45 -1.18
N SER A 38 -23.80 -1.72 -1.05
CA SER A 38 -22.40 -2.16 -1.18
C SER A 38 -21.88 -2.05 -2.62
N GLN A 39 -22.78 -2.09 -3.61
CA GLN A 39 -22.48 -1.98 -5.04
C GLN A 39 -22.48 -0.53 -5.55
N GLU A 40 -22.94 0.44 -4.74
CA GLU A 40 -22.89 1.85 -5.09
C GLU A 40 -21.46 2.28 -5.44
N VAL A 41 -21.29 2.93 -6.58
CA VAL A 41 -20.00 3.49 -6.99
C VAL A 41 -19.76 4.80 -6.24
N ILE A 42 -18.68 4.85 -5.47
CA ILE A 42 -18.22 6.02 -4.74
C ILE A 42 -16.77 6.31 -5.12
N ALA A 43 -16.48 7.56 -5.48
CA ALA A 43 -15.15 7.98 -5.93
C ALA A 43 -14.55 7.07 -7.03
N GLY A 44 -15.39 6.63 -7.97
CA GLY A 44 -15.00 5.82 -9.12
C GLY A 44 -14.93 4.30 -8.89
N SER A 45 -15.10 3.81 -7.66
CA SER A 45 -15.03 2.36 -7.34
C SER A 45 -16.24 1.89 -6.52
N PRO A 46 -16.62 0.59 -6.55
CA PRO A 46 -17.72 0.08 -5.73
C PRO A 46 -17.44 0.23 -4.23
N ARG A 47 -18.47 0.54 -3.44
CA ARG A 47 -18.36 0.78 -2.01
C ARG A 47 -17.71 -0.37 -1.24
N PHE A 48 -18.01 -1.62 -1.59
CA PHE A 48 -17.38 -2.78 -0.94
C PHE A 48 -15.85 -2.82 -1.12
N SER A 49 -15.32 -2.30 -2.24
CA SER A 49 -13.88 -2.28 -2.49
C SER A 49 -13.15 -1.35 -1.52
N TRP A 50 -13.78 -0.22 -1.17
CA TRP A 50 -13.29 0.71 -0.15
C TRP A 50 -13.26 0.07 1.22
N TRP A 51 -14.31 -0.66 1.60
CA TRP A 51 -14.29 -1.41 2.86
C TRP A 51 -13.16 -2.44 2.88
N ASN A 52 -13.02 -3.21 1.80
CA ASN A 52 -11.96 -4.19 1.66
C ASN A 52 -10.56 -3.52 1.76
N GLY A 53 -10.37 -2.37 1.12
CA GLY A 53 -9.14 -1.59 1.21
C GLY A 53 -8.86 -1.09 2.62
N VAL A 54 -9.83 -0.44 3.26
CA VAL A 54 -9.73 0.03 4.65
C VAL A 54 -9.38 -1.12 5.60
N THR A 55 -9.95 -2.31 5.42
CA THR A 55 -9.59 -3.50 6.20
C THR A 55 -8.12 -3.89 6.02
N HIS A 56 -7.60 -3.90 4.79
CA HIS A 56 -6.20 -4.22 4.55
C HIS A 56 -5.28 -3.15 5.17
N GLN A 57 -5.64 -1.89 5.03
CA GLN A 57 -4.84 -0.74 5.43
C GLN A 57 -4.78 -0.53 6.95
N PHE A 58 -5.88 -0.78 7.68
CA PHE A 58 -5.91 -0.65 9.15
C PHE A 58 -5.55 -1.94 9.89
N LEU A 59 -5.82 -3.11 9.32
CA LEU A 59 -5.65 -4.38 10.02
C LEU A 59 -4.55 -5.22 9.40
N VAL A 60 -4.68 -5.62 8.13
CA VAL A 60 -3.78 -6.62 7.54
C VAL A 60 -2.34 -6.11 7.48
N PHE A 61 -2.08 -4.93 6.92
CA PHE A 61 -0.71 -4.43 6.77
C PHE A 61 -0.06 -4.06 8.10
N PRO A 62 -0.72 -3.33 9.04
CA PRO A 62 -0.12 -3.07 10.34
C PRO A 62 0.18 -4.34 11.15
N VAL A 63 -0.72 -5.32 11.13
CA VAL A 63 -0.50 -6.61 11.81
C VAL A 63 0.66 -7.37 11.17
N LEU A 64 0.67 -7.52 9.84
CA LEU A 64 1.78 -8.21 9.16
C LEU A 64 3.11 -7.49 9.36
N CYS A 65 3.14 -6.16 9.31
CA CYS A 65 4.34 -5.37 9.59
C CYS A 65 4.83 -5.58 11.03
N GLY A 66 3.92 -5.59 12.01
CA GLY A 66 4.24 -5.90 13.41
C GLY A 66 4.81 -7.32 13.58
N LEU A 67 4.24 -8.30 12.87
CA LEU A 67 4.75 -9.68 12.85
C LEU A 67 6.12 -9.78 12.17
N CYS A 68 6.41 -9.00 11.13
CA CYS A 68 7.75 -8.92 10.53
C CYS A 68 8.79 -8.44 11.54
N VAL A 69 8.48 -7.38 12.31
CA VAL A 69 9.37 -6.85 13.34
C VAL A 69 9.58 -7.88 14.45
N ALA A 70 8.49 -8.53 14.89
CA ALA A 70 8.55 -9.56 15.92
C ALA A 70 9.36 -10.80 15.50
N GLU A 71 9.22 -11.25 14.26
CA GLU A 71 9.96 -12.40 13.71
C GLU A 71 11.46 -12.11 13.57
N HIS A 72 11.84 -10.88 13.24
CA HIS A 72 13.25 -10.48 13.24
C HIS A 72 13.87 -10.56 14.64
N GLY A 73 13.13 -10.19 15.69
CA GLY A 73 13.58 -10.30 17.08
C GLY A 73 14.74 -9.38 17.49
N GLY A 74 15.10 -8.40 16.66
CA GLY A 74 16.21 -7.47 16.88
C GLY A 74 15.77 -6.01 16.97
N PRO A 75 16.70 -5.06 17.14
CA PRO A 75 16.41 -3.63 17.12
C PRO A 75 15.70 -3.21 15.82
N LEU A 76 14.75 -2.27 15.93
CA LEU A 76 13.99 -1.77 14.77
C LEU A 76 14.91 -1.23 13.66
N THR A 77 15.99 -0.54 14.04
CA THR A 77 16.97 0.00 13.10
C THR A 77 17.71 -1.08 12.31
N GLU A 78 17.93 -2.25 12.89
CA GLU A 78 18.51 -3.40 12.19
C GLU A 78 17.48 -4.05 11.27
N TRP A 79 16.25 -4.22 11.74
CA TRP A 79 15.17 -4.76 10.90
C TRP A 79 14.94 -3.92 9.65
N LEU A 80 14.91 -2.60 9.75
CA LEU A 80 14.75 -1.68 8.60
C LEU A 80 15.81 -1.87 7.51
N ARG A 81 16.97 -2.42 7.86
CA ARG A 81 18.10 -2.70 6.94
C ARG A 81 18.11 -4.14 6.42
N SER A 82 17.27 -4.99 6.98
CA SER A 82 17.29 -6.41 6.68
C SER A 82 16.69 -6.72 5.31
N TYR A 83 17.29 -7.70 4.63
CA TYR A 83 16.64 -8.36 3.50
C TYR A 83 15.54 -9.27 4.03
N GLY A 84 14.34 -8.71 4.18
CA GLY A 84 13.28 -9.38 4.91
C GLY A 84 12.72 -10.64 4.27
N ASN A 85 12.95 -10.91 2.98
CA ASN A 85 12.37 -12.08 2.29
C ASN A 85 12.84 -13.44 2.83
N VAL A 86 13.84 -13.48 3.71
CA VAL A 86 14.21 -14.69 4.48
C VAL A 86 13.16 -15.04 5.54
N TYR A 87 12.44 -14.05 6.06
CA TYR A 87 11.40 -14.18 7.09
C TYR A 87 10.03 -14.50 6.50
N TYR A 88 9.24 -15.32 7.18
CA TYR A 88 7.95 -15.80 6.71
C TYR A 88 6.92 -14.68 6.62
N PHE A 89 6.73 -13.89 7.68
CA PHE A 89 5.72 -12.83 7.71
C PHE A 89 6.04 -11.70 6.74
N HIS A 90 7.33 -11.50 6.46
CA HIS A 90 7.78 -10.54 5.46
C HIS A 90 7.36 -10.93 4.05
N ARG A 91 7.51 -12.22 3.69
CA ARG A 91 6.98 -12.74 2.42
C ARG A 91 5.46 -12.61 2.37
N MET A 92 4.77 -12.93 3.48
CA MET A 92 3.32 -12.78 3.58
C MET A 92 2.86 -11.35 3.40
N PHE A 93 3.58 -10.36 3.94
CA PHE A 93 3.32 -8.95 3.71
C PHE A 93 3.36 -8.61 2.21
N HIS A 94 4.41 -9.04 1.51
CA HIS A 94 4.55 -8.77 0.08
C HIS A 94 3.47 -9.46 -0.75
N HIS A 95 3.14 -10.72 -0.44
CA HIS A 95 2.09 -11.45 -1.14
C HIS A 95 0.72 -10.82 -0.91
N ALA A 96 0.42 -10.41 0.33
CA ALA A 96 -0.81 -9.71 0.68
C ALA A 96 -0.90 -8.36 -0.03
N PHE A 97 0.17 -7.57 -0.03
CA PHE A 97 0.20 -6.27 -0.71
C PHE A 97 0.07 -6.42 -2.23
N PHE A 98 0.75 -7.40 -2.83
CA PHE A 98 0.59 -7.72 -4.25
C PHE A 98 -0.86 -8.11 -4.59
N GLY A 99 -1.43 -9.08 -3.86
CA GLY A 99 -2.79 -9.53 -4.08
C GLY A 99 -3.82 -8.42 -3.87
N TYR A 100 -3.60 -7.56 -2.87
CA TYR A 100 -4.40 -6.37 -2.60
C TYR A 100 -4.43 -5.40 -3.80
N LEU A 101 -3.27 -5.14 -4.42
CA LEU A 101 -3.20 -4.24 -5.58
C LEU A 101 -3.85 -4.86 -6.83
N VAL A 102 -3.59 -6.15 -7.09
CA VAL A 102 -4.12 -6.84 -8.28
C VAL A 102 -5.63 -7.01 -8.22
N LYS A 103 -6.22 -7.33 -7.05
CA LYS A 103 -7.67 -7.48 -6.94
C LYS A 103 -8.42 -6.22 -7.39
N ASP A 104 -7.86 -5.04 -7.14
CA ASP A 104 -8.52 -3.77 -7.44
C ASP A 104 -8.39 -3.38 -8.92
N LEU A 105 -7.41 -3.92 -9.65
CA LEU A 105 -7.32 -3.77 -11.11
C LEU A 105 -8.48 -4.46 -11.86
N THR A 106 -9.24 -5.33 -11.18
CA THR A 106 -10.43 -5.98 -11.75
C THR A 106 -11.73 -5.22 -11.51
N LEU A 107 -11.64 -4.04 -10.88
CA LEU A 107 -12.76 -3.16 -10.57
C LEU A 107 -12.60 -1.84 -11.33
N PRO A 108 -13.69 -1.10 -11.59
CA PRO A 108 -13.54 0.27 -12.05
C PRO A 108 -12.82 1.07 -10.96
N ILE A 109 -11.71 1.69 -11.34
CA ILE A 109 -10.89 2.57 -10.49
C ILE A 109 -10.54 3.84 -11.26
N THR A 110 -10.24 4.92 -10.56
CA THR A 110 -9.84 6.18 -11.21
C THR A 110 -8.46 6.04 -11.87
N PRO A 111 -8.13 6.81 -12.92
CA PRO A 111 -6.81 6.75 -13.57
C PRO A 111 -5.65 7.02 -12.60
N VAL A 112 -5.84 7.91 -11.62
CA VAL A 112 -4.84 8.21 -10.59
C VAL A 112 -4.59 6.98 -9.69
N LEU A 113 -5.65 6.30 -9.26
CA LEU A 113 -5.52 5.07 -8.47
C LEU A 113 -4.92 3.94 -9.30
N LEU A 114 -5.26 3.83 -10.59
CA LEU A 114 -4.64 2.86 -11.49
C LEU A 114 -3.14 3.09 -11.61
N ALA A 115 -2.71 4.33 -11.90
CA ALA A 115 -1.29 4.68 -11.96
C ALA A 115 -0.57 4.37 -10.64
N HIS A 116 -1.20 4.70 -9.51
CA HIS A 116 -0.68 4.35 -8.19
C HIS A 116 -0.50 2.84 -8.02
N HIS A 117 -1.52 2.03 -8.36
CA HIS A 117 -1.44 0.58 -8.24
C HIS A 117 -0.35 -0.01 -9.14
N VAL A 118 -0.21 0.47 -10.38
CA VAL A 118 0.83 0.01 -11.31
C VAL A 118 2.22 0.30 -10.76
N VAL A 119 2.46 1.51 -10.21
CA VAL A 119 3.75 1.85 -9.60
C VAL A 119 4.01 1.00 -8.36
N CYS A 120 3.04 0.85 -7.45
CA CYS A 120 3.17 0.01 -6.26
C CYS A 120 3.39 -1.47 -6.61
N LEU A 121 2.79 -1.97 -7.70
CA LEU A 121 3.02 -3.32 -8.23
C LEU A 121 4.46 -3.49 -8.72
N GLY A 122 4.99 -2.50 -9.44
CA GLY A 122 6.39 -2.48 -9.84
C GLY A 122 7.33 -2.52 -8.63
N LEU A 123 7.05 -1.72 -7.60
CA LEU A 123 7.87 -1.65 -6.39
C LEU A 123 7.81 -2.94 -5.56
N VAL A 124 6.63 -3.56 -5.37
CA VAL A 124 6.52 -4.82 -4.63
C VAL A 124 7.17 -5.97 -5.39
N LEU A 125 7.07 -6.02 -6.73
CA LEU A 125 7.76 -7.01 -7.55
C LEU A 125 9.29 -6.83 -7.47
N ALA A 126 9.76 -5.59 -7.54
CA ALA A 126 11.17 -5.28 -7.33
C ALA A 126 11.63 -5.77 -5.95
N SER A 127 10.91 -5.40 -4.88
CA SER A 127 11.23 -5.80 -3.50
C SER A 127 11.21 -7.33 -3.31
N LEU A 128 10.26 -8.02 -3.94
CA LEU A 128 10.21 -9.48 -3.98
C LEU A 128 11.48 -10.03 -4.63
N CYS A 129 11.85 -9.57 -5.81
CA CYS A 129 13.08 -9.98 -6.51
C CYS A 129 14.39 -9.55 -5.81
N GLY A 130 14.32 -8.98 -4.61
CA GLY A 130 15.47 -8.46 -3.90
C GLY A 130 16.12 -7.31 -4.63
N TYR A 131 15.31 -6.48 -5.30
CA TYR A 131 15.75 -5.26 -5.94
C TYR A 131 15.04 -4.03 -5.32
N PRO A 132 15.79 -3.08 -4.76
CA PRO A 132 17.18 -3.20 -4.35
C PRO A 132 17.29 -4.14 -3.13
N SER A 133 18.35 -4.94 -3.06
CA SER A 133 18.51 -6.06 -2.10
C SER A 133 18.49 -5.66 -0.63
N ASP A 134 18.62 -4.37 -0.34
CA ASP A 134 19.05 -3.85 0.95
C ASP A 134 17.89 -3.25 1.76
N VAL A 135 16.66 -3.24 1.22
CA VAL A 135 15.57 -2.35 1.67
C VAL A 135 14.19 -2.97 1.74
N SER A 136 14.07 -4.29 1.61
CA SER A 136 12.74 -4.92 1.56
C SER A 136 11.93 -4.66 2.85
N ALA A 137 12.57 -4.59 4.02
CA ALA A 137 11.93 -4.22 5.29
C ALA A 137 11.53 -2.73 5.36
N LEU A 138 12.37 -1.83 4.87
CA LEU A 138 12.04 -0.42 4.73
C LEU A 138 10.81 -0.23 3.84
N PHE A 139 10.71 -0.99 2.75
CA PHE A 139 9.53 -0.99 1.90
C PHE A 139 8.26 -1.35 2.69
N CYS A 140 8.27 -2.42 3.51
CA CYS A 140 7.13 -2.78 4.37
C CYS A 140 6.72 -1.64 5.33
N ALA A 141 7.71 -1.00 5.98
CA ALA A 141 7.45 0.12 6.89
C ALA A 141 6.84 1.33 6.16
N CYS A 142 7.42 1.71 5.02
CA CYS A 142 6.91 2.80 4.18
C CYS A 142 5.51 2.51 3.64
N VAL A 143 5.26 1.31 3.10
CA VAL A 143 3.93 0.91 2.63
C VAL A 143 2.93 0.98 3.78
N THR A 144 3.23 0.38 4.93
CA THR A 144 2.31 0.41 6.09
C THR A 144 1.97 1.84 6.49
N SER A 145 2.97 2.72 6.57
CA SER A 145 2.77 4.14 6.87
C SER A 145 1.89 4.84 5.82
N LEU A 146 2.19 4.69 4.52
CA LEU A 146 1.42 5.30 3.43
C LEU A 146 -0.03 4.81 3.37
N GLU A 147 -0.25 3.53 3.66
CA GLU A 147 -1.55 2.90 3.65
C GLU A 147 -2.43 3.37 4.81
N LEU A 148 -1.88 3.73 5.96
CA LEU A 148 -2.65 4.39 7.02
C LEU A 148 -3.26 5.72 6.54
N GLY A 149 -2.53 6.47 5.72
CA GLY A 149 -3.05 7.63 4.98
C GLY A 149 -4.24 7.26 4.10
N SER A 150 -4.04 6.27 3.22
CA SER A 150 -5.07 5.75 2.32
C SER A 150 -6.30 5.21 3.04
N ALA A 151 -6.15 4.70 4.26
CA ALA A 151 -7.24 4.19 5.07
C ALA A 151 -8.20 5.30 5.50
N VAL A 152 -7.67 6.45 5.93
CA VAL A 152 -8.49 7.63 6.26
C VAL A 152 -9.17 8.17 5.02
N PHE A 153 -8.47 8.16 3.87
CA PHE A 153 -9.06 8.48 2.58
C PHE A 153 -10.21 7.54 2.19
N GLY A 154 -10.03 6.23 2.38
CA GLY A 154 -11.07 5.24 2.15
C GLY A 154 -12.27 5.42 3.08
N LEU A 155 -12.06 5.78 4.34
CA LEU A 155 -13.15 6.13 5.27
C LEU A 155 -13.87 7.42 4.84
N GLN A 156 -13.14 8.47 4.47
CA GLN A 156 -13.73 9.72 4.00
C GLN A 156 -14.56 9.52 2.74
N SER A 157 -14.08 8.72 1.78
CA SER A 157 -14.80 8.40 0.54
C SER A 157 -16.14 7.72 0.80
N GLN A 158 -16.23 6.94 1.88
CA GLN A 158 -17.46 6.26 2.30
C GLN A 158 -18.43 7.14 3.08
N PHE A 159 -17.91 8.17 3.74
CA PHE A 159 -18.68 9.12 4.56
C PHE A 159 -18.36 10.56 4.13
N PRO A 160 -18.63 10.95 2.87
CA PRO A 160 -18.16 12.22 2.30
C PRO A 160 -18.74 13.46 3.02
N LYS A 161 -19.88 13.30 3.69
CA LYS A 161 -20.55 14.35 4.48
C LYS A 161 -19.99 14.49 5.90
N ASN A 162 -19.14 13.56 6.36
CA ASN A 162 -18.59 13.61 7.70
C ASN A 162 -17.44 14.63 7.77
N ARG A 163 -17.71 15.80 8.36
CA ARG A 163 -16.75 16.89 8.52
C ARG A 163 -15.50 16.47 9.29
N THR A 164 -15.63 15.61 10.30
CA THR A 164 -14.49 15.13 11.09
C THR A 164 -13.53 14.34 10.23
N LEU A 165 -14.02 13.39 9.43
CA LEU A 165 -13.17 12.62 8.50
C LEU A 165 -12.53 13.51 7.45
N HIS A 166 -13.24 14.53 6.98
CA HIS A 166 -12.69 15.51 6.04
C HIS A 166 -11.52 16.31 6.66
N LEU A 167 -11.68 16.80 7.89
CA LEU A 167 -10.63 17.53 8.61
C LEU A 167 -9.44 16.64 9.00
N LEU A 168 -9.67 15.35 9.27
CA LEU A 168 -8.61 14.38 9.60
C LEU A 168 -7.85 13.89 8.37
N LEU A 169 -8.48 13.88 7.20
CA LEU A 169 -7.86 13.38 5.97
C LEU A 169 -6.56 14.10 5.63
N PHE A 170 -6.61 15.43 5.59
CA PHE A 170 -5.46 16.26 5.22
C PHE A 170 -4.22 16.05 6.14
N PRO A 171 -4.33 16.19 7.48
CA PRO A 171 -3.17 16.00 8.36
C PRO A 171 -2.68 14.55 8.34
N TRP A 172 -3.57 13.56 8.22
CA TRP A 172 -3.16 12.15 8.22
C TRP A 172 -2.46 11.73 6.93
N MET A 173 -2.96 12.19 5.78
CA MET A 173 -2.27 12.02 4.49
C MET A 173 -0.92 12.73 4.48
N THR A 174 -0.86 13.95 4.99
CA THR A 174 0.40 14.70 5.09
C THR A 174 1.41 13.98 5.98
N LEU A 175 0.98 13.52 7.16
CA LEU A 175 1.84 12.83 8.12
C LEU A 175 2.36 11.49 7.57
N SER A 176 1.49 10.67 7.00
CA SER A 176 1.89 9.37 6.41
C SER A 176 2.86 9.54 5.23
N ASN A 177 2.61 10.54 4.38
CA ASN A 177 3.53 10.89 3.29
C ASN A 177 4.87 11.39 3.83
N PHE A 178 4.85 12.29 4.82
CA PHE A 178 6.05 12.84 5.44
C PHE A 178 6.90 11.75 6.08
N VAL A 179 6.32 10.92 6.94
CA VAL A 179 7.02 9.81 7.62
C VAL A 179 7.69 8.87 6.61
N SER A 180 6.97 8.50 5.55
CA SER A 180 7.48 7.58 4.53
C SER A 180 8.59 8.20 3.68
N ALA A 181 8.44 9.47 3.30
CA ALA A 181 9.48 10.21 2.60
C ALA A 181 10.72 10.40 3.49
N SER A 182 10.54 10.72 4.77
CA SER A 182 11.62 10.84 5.75
C SER A 182 12.38 9.52 5.92
N PHE A 183 11.69 8.38 5.98
CA PHE A 183 12.34 7.07 6.01
C PHE A 183 13.17 6.79 4.75
N GLY A 184 12.64 7.11 3.56
CA GLY A 184 13.37 6.96 2.30
C GLY A 184 14.62 7.85 2.23
N VAL A 185 14.52 9.11 2.66
CA VAL A 185 15.64 10.06 2.71
C VAL A 185 16.67 9.64 3.76
N TRP A 186 16.23 9.35 4.98
CA TRP A 186 17.10 8.87 6.06
C TRP A 186 17.90 7.65 5.62
N TYR A 187 17.22 6.66 5.03
CA TYR A 187 17.88 5.46 4.54
C TYR A 187 18.92 5.77 3.45
N SER A 188 18.60 6.65 2.51
CA SER A 188 19.48 7.00 1.39
C SER A 188 20.72 7.79 1.82
N LEU A 189 20.61 8.58 2.90
CA LEU A 189 21.70 9.42 3.41
C LEU A 189 22.56 8.73 4.47
N HIS A 190 21.95 7.89 5.31
CA HIS A 190 22.62 7.33 6.47
C HIS A 190 23.45 6.08 6.17
N TYR A 191 23.23 5.44 5.02
CA TYR A 191 23.84 4.15 4.69
C TYR A 191 24.73 4.22 3.45
N GLU A 192 26.02 3.95 3.65
CA GLU A 192 27.06 4.06 2.63
C GLU A 192 26.94 3.00 1.54
N ASN A 193 26.51 1.78 1.91
CA ASN A 193 26.42 0.62 1.00
C ASN A 193 25.11 0.52 0.22
N VAL A 194 24.32 1.59 0.15
CA VAL A 194 23.06 1.59 -0.60
C VAL A 194 23.36 1.85 -2.07
N GLY A 195 22.93 0.93 -2.92
CA GLY A 195 23.02 1.09 -4.38
C GLY A 195 22.38 2.38 -4.87
N MET A 196 22.98 3.00 -5.91
CA MET A 196 22.51 4.27 -6.47
C MET A 196 21.03 4.22 -6.88
N ALA A 197 20.57 3.07 -7.37
CA ALA A 197 19.18 2.85 -7.72
C ALA A 197 18.23 3.06 -6.53
N SER A 198 18.52 2.51 -5.35
CA SER A 198 17.67 2.71 -4.16
C SER A 198 17.66 4.16 -3.71
N ARG A 199 18.82 4.83 -3.77
CA ARG A 199 18.97 6.24 -3.40
C ARG A 199 18.16 7.19 -4.29
N ILE A 200 17.86 6.77 -5.51
CA ILE A 200 17.07 7.54 -6.47
C ILE A 200 15.61 7.11 -6.43
N ILE A 201 15.33 5.81 -6.56
CA ILE A 201 13.97 5.27 -6.69
C ILE A 201 13.14 5.57 -5.44
N PHE A 202 13.66 5.35 -4.23
CA PHE A 202 12.87 5.58 -3.02
C PHE A 202 12.49 7.05 -2.80
N PRO A 203 13.43 8.01 -2.89
CA PRO A 203 13.06 9.42 -2.78
C PRO A 203 12.22 9.91 -3.97
N VAL A 204 12.56 9.56 -5.22
CA VAL A 204 11.84 10.08 -6.39
C VAL A 204 10.43 9.50 -6.48
N VAL A 205 10.28 8.19 -6.37
CA VAL A 205 8.96 7.54 -6.41
C VAL A 205 8.17 7.86 -5.15
N GLY A 206 8.82 7.85 -3.98
CA GLY A 206 8.19 8.19 -2.71
C GLY A 206 7.68 9.63 -2.69
N ILE A 207 8.55 10.62 -2.94
CA ILE A 207 8.20 12.05 -2.93
C ILE A 207 7.24 12.36 -4.09
N GLY A 208 7.50 11.82 -5.29
CA GLY A 208 6.64 12.03 -6.46
C GLY A 208 5.21 11.52 -6.25
N LEU A 209 5.06 10.29 -5.76
CA LEU A 209 3.74 9.74 -5.43
C LEU A 209 3.09 10.47 -4.26
N CYS A 210 3.85 10.83 -3.22
CA CYS A 210 3.34 11.61 -2.10
C CYS A 210 2.84 12.98 -2.56
N ALA A 211 3.58 13.68 -3.42
CA ALA A 211 3.21 14.97 -3.97
C ALA A 211 1.98 14.87 -4.87
N ALA A 212 1.91 13.86 -5.74
CA ALA A 212 0.73 13.62 -6.57
C ALA A 212 -0.52 13.33 -5.73
N ARG A 213 -0.40 12.47 -4.70
CA ARG A 213 -1.48 12.20 -3.74
C ARG A 213 -1.90 13.47 -3.02
N GLN A 214 -0.95 14.23 -2.50
CA GLN A 214 -1.23 15.48 -1.79
C GLN A 214 -1.90 16.52 -2.70
N ALA A 215 -1.51 16.62 -3.97
CA ALA A 215 -2.11 17.56 -4.92
C ALA A 215 -3.59 17.25 -5.17
N VAL A 216 -3.93 15.96 -5.33
CA VAL A 216 -5.34 15.52 -5.47
C VAL A 216 -6.14 15.85 -4.21
N GLU A 217 -5.60 15.57 -3.03
CA GLU A 217 -6.30 15.85 -1.78
C GLU A 217 -6.41 17.34 -1.48
N ASN A 218 -5.42 18.15 -1.85
CA ASN A 218 -5.49 19.61 -1.75
C ASN A 218 -6.63 20.18 -2.60
N ALA A 219 -6.80 19.68 -3.83
CA ALA A 219 -7.89 20.09 -4.71
C ALA A 219 -9.25 19.70 -4.10
N ARG A 220 -9.37 18.46 -3.59
CA ARG A 220 -10.59 17.99 -2.92
C ARG A 220 -10.92 18.77 -1.65
N PHE A 221 -9.91 19.10 -0.85
CA PHE A 221 -10.08 19.88 0.38
C PHE A 221 -10.61 21.28 0.10
N ARG A 222 -10.06 21.96 -0.92
CA ARG A 222 -10.51 23.30 -1.31
C ARG A 222 -11.93 23.31 -1.87
N ASN A 223 -12.31 22.25 -2.58
CA ASN A 223 -13.60 22.16 -3.26
C ASN A 223 -14.66 21.42 -2.44
N TRP A 224 -14.38 21.08 -1.18
CA TRP A 224 -15.32 20.30 -0.38
C TRP A 224 -16.54 21.13 0.02
N THR A 225 -17.72 20.58 -0.24
CA THR A 225 -18.99 21.15 0.20
C THR A 225 -19.71 20.18 1.15
N PRO A 226 -20.33 20.67 2.24
CA PRO A 226 -21.10 19.84 3.17
C PRO A 226 -22.27 19.10 2.51
N SER A 227 -22.76 19.59 1.37
CA SER A 227 -23.85 18.98 0.60
C SER A 227 -23.43 17.67 -0.08
N GLY A 228 -22.13 17.41 -0.22
CA GLY A 228 -21.58 16.20 -0.86
C GLY A 228 -21.72 16.20 -2.39
N LYS A 229 -22.07 17.35 -2.98
CA LYS A 229 -21.92 17.55 -4.43
C LYS A 229 -20.45 17.91 -4.67
N ALA A 230 -19.63 16.90 -4.92
CA ALA A 230 -18.37 17.09 -5.61
C ALA A 230 -18.73 17.13 -7.10
N ASP A 231 -18.35 18.20 -7.79
CA ASP A 231 -18.44 18.28 -9.25
C ASP A 231 -17.56 17.20 -9.91
#